data_AF-A0A924KCM2-F1
#
_entry.id   AF-A0A924KCM2-F1
#
_cell.length_a   1.000
_cell.length_b   1.000
_cell.length_c   1.000
_cell.angle_alpha   90.00
_cell.angle_beta   90.00
_cell.angle_gamma   90.00
#
_symmetry.space_group_name_H-M   'P 1'
#
loop_
_entity.id
_entity.type
_entity.pdbx_description
1 polymer ?
#
loop_
_entity_poly.entity_id
_entity_poly.type
_entity_poly.pdbx_seq_one_letter_code
_entity_poly.pdbx_strand_id
1 'polypeptide(L)'
;MENIANNQLSEELQELYLENKEWSSELSFLEDESRFFEKLFDNVISSAIDAAHISKLKFVSAILIHLKNKRIEIKALVLEHQAFLTSLLAKPGKMIGLELLDKNTLIMDEVKALFKESKLAKKELYQLTEEVIDQQKKDHLLTQSSNT
;
A
#
# COMPACT_ATOMS: atom_id res chain seq x y z
N MET A 1 -10.82 41.90 12.57
CA MET A 1 -11.39 40.64 12.02
C MET A 1 -10.44 39.94 11.05
N GLU A 2 -9.55 40.66 10.35
CA GLU A 2 -8.59 40.10 9.37
C GLU A 2 -7.55 39.12 9.95
N ASN A 3 -7.20 39.27 11.24
CA ASN A 3 -6.15 38.48 11.89
C ASN A 3 -6.62 37.05 12.30
N ILE A 4 -7.93 36.86 12.53
CA ILE A 4 -8.49 35.56 12.93
C ILE A 4 -8.64 34.64 11.71
N ALA A 5 -9.13 35.18 10.59
CA ALA A 5 -9.29 34.42 9.35
C ALA A 5 -7.93 33.97 8.75
N ASN A 6 -6.90 34.82 8.83
CA ASN A 6 -5.55 34.43 8.40
C ASN A 6 -4.91 33.37 9.30
N ASN A 7 -5.18 33.38 10.61
CA ASN A 7 -4.69 32.35 11.51
C ASN A 7 -5.40 31.01 11.28
N GLN A 8 -6.73 31.00 11.11
CA GLN A 8 -7.49 29.78 10.83
C GLN A 8 -7.09 29.14 9.48
N LEU A 9 -6.90 29.96 8.44
CA LEU A 9 -6.45 29.48 7.14
C LEU A 9 -5.02 28.89 7.19
N SER A 10 -4.16 29.46 8.03
CA SER A 10 -2.82 28.93 8.28
C SER A 10 -2.88 27.60 9.02
N GLU A 11 -3.80 27.43 9.97
CA GLU A 11 -3.99 26.18 10.72
C GLU A 11 -4.52 25.06 9.81
N GLU A 12 -5.56 25.32 9.01
CA GLU A 12 -6.10 24.34 8.04
C GLU A 12 -5.04 23.87 7.03
N LEU A 13 -4.22 24.80 6.51
CA LEU A 13 -3.14 24.43 5.58
C LEU A 13 -2.05 23.58 6.26
N GLN A 14 -1.78 23.83 7.54
CA GLN A 14 -0.84 23.03 8.33
C GLN A 14 -1.39 21.63 8.59
N GLU A 15 -2.67 21.49 8.89
CA GLU A 15 -3.34 20.19 9.05
C GLU A 15 -3.24 19.34 7.77
N LEU A 16 -3.61 19.91 6.61
CA LEU A 16 -3.50 19.22 5.32
C LEU A 16 -2.06 18.76 5.04
N TYR A 17 -1.07 19.58 5.40
CA TYR A 17 0.34 19.24 5.24
C TYR A 17 0.79 18.11 6.17
N LEU A 18 0.27 18.07 7.40
CA LEU A 18 0.54 16.99 8.34
C LEU A 18 -0.09 15.68 7.88
N GLU A 19 -1.37 15.69 7.47
CA GLU A 19 -2.03 14.51 6.90
C GLU A 19 -1.25 13.94 5.71
N ASN A 20 -0.78 14.80 4.81
CA ASN A 20 -0.02 14.36 3.66
C ASN A 20 1.31 13.69 4.04
N LYS A 21 1.99 14.20 5.09
CA LYS A 21 3.19 13.56 5.65
C LYS A 21 2.89 12.18 6.24
N GLU A 22 1.75 12.03 6.90
CA GLU A 22 1.31 10.74 7.43
C GLU A 22 1.13 9.74 6.28
N TRP A 23 0.42 10.12 5.21
CA TRP A 23 0.25 9.27 4.03
C TRP A 23 1.57 8.89 3.36
N SER A 24 2.52 9.81 3.25
CA SER A 24 3.85 9.50 2.72
C SER A 24 4.58 8.45 3.58
N SER A 25 4.42 8.52 4.91
CA SER A 25 5.01 7.56 5.84
C SER A 25 4.34 6.19 5.73
N GLU A 26 3.01 6.20 5.66
CA GLU A 26 2.16 5.04 5.42
C GLU A 26 2.48 4.31 4.10
N LEU A 27 2.65 5.05 3.00
CA LEU A 27 3.05 4.49 1.71
C LEU A 27 4.46 3.91 1.73
N SER A 28 5.36 4.48 2.53
CA SER A 28 6.71 3.94 2.73
C SER A 28 6.67 2.65 3.53
N PHE A 29 5.80 2.56 4.55
CA PHE A 29 5.55 1.31 5.26
C PHE A 29 5.00 0.23 4.31
N LEU A 30 4.02 0.56 3.45
CA LEU A 30 3.50 -0.37 2.46
C LEU A 30 4.56 -0.82 1.45
N GLU A 31 5.55 0.02 1.13
CA GLU A 31 6.65 -0.35 0.26
C GLU A 31 7.49 -1.46 0.89
N ASP A 32 7.85 -1.32 2.16
CA ASP A 32 8.60 -2.35 2.89
C ASP A 32 7.78 -3.62 3.08
N GLU A 33 6.49 -3.50 3.38
CA GLU A 33 5.58 -4.64 3.48
C GLU A 33 5.46 -5.38 2.12
N SER A 34 5.38 -4.65 1.01
CA SER A 34 5.34 -5.25 -0.32
C SER A 34 6.61 -6.02 -0.65
N ARG A 35 7.79 -5.52 -0.25
CA ARG A 35 9.07 -6.24 -0.41
C ARG A 35 9.08 -7.54 0.39
N PHE A 36 8.47 -7.55 1.56
CA PHE A 36 8.28 -8.77 2.34
C PHE A 36 7.35 -9.75 1.61
N PHE A 37 6.24 -9.28 1.05
CA PHE A 37 5.32 -10.12 0.29
C PHE A 37 5.94 -10.71 -0.98
N GLU A 38 6.71 -9.93 -1.73
CA GLU A 38 7.46 -10.42 -2.89
C GLU A 38 8.39 -11.59 -2.49
N LYS A 39 9.18 -11.41 -1.42
CA LYS A 39 10.06 -12.47 -0.91
C LYS A 39 9.30 -13.71 -0.45
N LEU A 40 8.17 -13.52 0.25
CA LEU A 40 7.34 -14.63 0.69
C LEU A 40 6.78 -15.39 -0.52
N PHE A 41 6.28 -14.67 -1.52
CA PHE A 41 5.75 -15.23 -2.74
C PHE A 41 6.81 -16.03 -3.52
N ASP A 42 8.05 -15.53 -3.62
CA ASP A 42 9.16 -16.24 -4.28
C ASP A 42 9.46 -17.61 -3.60
N ASN A 43 9.40 -17.66 -2.27
CA ASN A 43 9.56 -18.90 -1.50
C ASN A 43 8.43 -19.90 -1.79
N VAL A 44 7.19 -19.40 -1.93
CA VAL A 44 6.02 -20.22 -2.25
C VAL A 44 6.11 -20.76 -3.68
N ILE A 45 6.51 -19.95 -4.67
CA ILE A 45 6.70 -20.40 -6.05
C ILE A 45 7.70 -21.57 -6.11
N SER A 46 8.82 -21.43 -5.41
CA SER A 46 9.88 -22.45 -5.38
C SER A 46 9.43 -23.79 -4.81
N SER A 47 8.29 -23.78 -4.08
CA SER A 47 7.76 -24.88 -3.29
C SER A 47 6.52 -25.54 -3.89
N ALA A 48 5.85 -24.87 -4.83
CA ALA A 48 4.57 -25.31 -5.39
C ALA A 48 4.79 -26.19 -6.63
N ILE A 49 4.26 -27.42 -6.61
CA ILE A 49 4.52 -28.42 -7.67
C ILE A 49 3.27 -28.75 -8.51
N ASP A 50 2.05 -28.44 -8.03
CA ASP A 50 0.81 -28.82 -8.70
C ASP A 50 0.12 -27.69 -9.51
N ALA A 51 -0.76 -28.09 -10.42
CA ALA A 51 -1.49 -27.20 -11.31
C ALA A 51 -2.50 -26.27 -10.60
N ALA A 52 -3.00 -26.67 -9.42
CA ALA A 52 -3.94 -25.87 -8.63
C ALA A 52 -3.23 -24.67 -8.00
N HIS A 53 -2.03 -24.88 -7.45
CA HIS A 53 -1.18 -23.81 -6.93
C HIS A 53 -0.69 -22.88 -8.05
N ILE A 54 -0.39 -23.39 -9.26
CA ILE A 54 0.05 -22.53 -10.39
C ILE A 54 -1.00 -21.46 -10.73
N SER A 55 -2.29 -21.81 -10.72
CA SER A 55 -3.36 -20.84 -11.04
C SER A 55 -3.50 -19.78 -9.94
N LYS A 56 -3.45 -20.18 -8.67
CA LYS A 56 -3.46 -19.26 -7.52
C LYS A 56 -2.21 -18.37 -7.50
N LEU A 57 -1.04 -18.92 -7.80
CA LEU A 57 0.21 -18.17 -7.90
C LEU A 57 0.13 -17.07 -8.96
N LYS A 58 -0.40 -17.37 -10.16
CA LYS A 58 -0.61 -16.37 -11.21
C LYS A 58 -1.53 -15.24 -10.75
N PHE A 59 -2.62 -15.59 -10.05
CA PHE A 59 -3.55 -14.61 -9.51
C PHE A 59 -2.90 -13.70 -8.46
N VAL A 60 -2.22 -14.29 -7.47
CA VAL A 60 -1.52 -13.53 -6.42
C VAL A 60 -0.40 -12.67 -7.02
N SER A 61 0.36 -13.19 -7.98
CA SER A 61 1.39 -12.43 -8.70
C SER A 61 0.81 -11.18 -9.38
N ALA A 62 -0.33 -11.32 -10.08
CA ALA A 62 -0.99 -10.20 -10.74
C ALA A 62 -1.44 -9.12 -9.73
N ILE A 63 -1.97 -9.55 -8.57
CA ILE A 63 -2.35 -8.62 -7.49
C ILE A 63 -1.13 -7.87 -6.95
N LEU A 64 -0.03 -8.57 -6.67
CA LEU A 64 1.18 -7.94 -6.14
C LEU A 64 1.78 -6.92 -7.12
N ILE A 65 1.81 -7.24 -8.42
CA ILE A 65 2.26 -6.31 -9.46
C ILE A 65 1.34 -5.09 -9.53
N HIS A 66 0.03 -5.31 -9.53
CA HIS A 66 -0.96 -4.22 -9.55
C HIS A 66 -0.78 -3.26 -8.36
N LEU A 67 -0.68 -3.81 -7.14
CA LEU A 67 -0.49 -3.03 -5.92
C LEU A 67 0.83 -2.25 -5.93
N LYS A 68 1.90 -2.86 -6.44
CA LYS A 68 3.20 -2.19 -6.58
C LYS A 68 3.11 -0.97 -7.49
N ASN A 69 2.48 -1.11 -8.66
CA ASN A 69 2.33 -0.03 -9.61
C ASN A 69 1.44 1.09 -9.04
N LYS A 70 0.29 0.73 -8.48
CA LYS A 70 -0.64 1.68 -7.86
C LYS A 70 0.01 2.45 -6.70
N ARG A 71 0.82 1.77 -5.87
CA ARG A 71 1.60 2.44 -4.81
C ARG A 71 2.59 3.46 -5.38
N ILE A 72 3.30 3.13 -6.46
CA ILE A 72 4.25 4.06 -7.10
C ILE A 72 3.52 5.31 -7.60
N GLU A 73 2.38 5.13 -8.27
CA GLU A 73 1.54 6.22 -8.79
C GLU A 73 1.03 7.11 -7.65
N ILE A 74 0.44 6.53 -6.61
CA ILE A 74 -0.09 7.28 -5.47
C ILE A 74 1.04 8.00 -4.70
N LYS A 75 2.21 7.36 -4.53
CA LYS A 75 3.36 8.01 -3.89
C LYS A 75 3.84 9.22 -4.68
N ALA A 76 3.86 9.15 -6.00
CA ALA A 76 4.19 10.30 -6.84
C ALA A 76 3.16 11.44 -6.66
N LEU A 77 1.87 11.13 -6.63
CA LEU A 77 0.79 12.11 -6.40
C LEU A 77 0.90 12.77 -5.02
N VAL A 78 1.15 11.99 -3.96
CA VAL A 78 1.34 12.49 -2.60
C VAL A 78 2.53 13.45 -2.54
N LEU A 79 3.68 13.08 -3.12
CA LEU A 79 4.87 13.92 -3.12
C LEU A 79 4.68 15.23 -3.90
N GLU A 80 4.00 15.17 -5.06
CA GLU A 80 3.64 16.38 -5.82
C GLU A 80 2.73 17.30 -5.00
N HIS A 81 1.71 16.73 -4.35
CA HIS A 81 0.80 17.48 -3.50
C HIS A 81 1.52 18.08 -2.28
N GLN A 82 2.44 17.33 -1.67
CA GLN A 82 3.27 17.81 -0.55
C GLN A 82 4.13 19.02 -0.95
N ALA A 83 4.76 18.95 -2.12
CA ALA A 83 5.56 20.05 -2.65
C ALA A 83 4.69 21.30 -2.90
N PHE A 84 3.47 21.09 -3.41
CA PHE A 84 2.50 22.16 -3.60
C PHE A 84 2.10 22.81 -2.26
N LEU A 85 1.70 22.03 -1.25
CA LEU A 85 1.36 22.52 0.09
C LEU A 85 2.53 23.27 0.74
N THR A 86 3.75 22.74 0.62
CA THR A 86 4.97 23.39 1.12
C THR A 86 5.17 24.77 0.46
N SER A 87 4.93 24.88 -0.85
CA SER A 87 5.05 26.14 -1.58
C SER A 87 3.99 27.18 -1.17
N LEU A 88 2.81 26.73 -0.78
CA LEU A 88 1.73 27.59 -0.27
C LEU A 88 2.05 28.10 1.14
N LEU A 89 2.53 27.22 2.02
CA LEU A 89 2.97 27.60 3.38
C LEU A 89 4.10 28.65 3.35
N ALA A 90 4.96 28.62 2.33
CA ALA A 90 6.04 29.59 2.16
C ALA A 90 5.59 30.97 1.64
N LYS A 91 4.35 31.10 1.13
CA LYS A 91 3.79 32.34 0.56
C LYS A 91 2.48 32.72 1.26
N PRO A 92 2.55 33.40 2.42
CA PRO A 92 1.35 33.80 3.15
C PRO A 92 0.50 34.75 2.31
N GLY A 93 -0.81 34.49 2.22
CA GLY A 93 -1.79 35.34 1.52
C GLY A 93 -2.52 34.70 0.33
N LYS A 94 -2.26 33.44 0.00
CA LYS A 94 -3.12 32.69 -0.94
C LYS A 94 -4.28 32.04 -0.19
N MET A 95 -5.50 32.34 -0.62
CA MET A 95 -6.71 31.69 -0.13
C MET A 95 -6.69 30.21 -0.52
N ILE A 96 -6.98 29.32 0.44
CA ILE A 96 -7.22 27.90 0.16
C ILE A 96 -8.51 27.82 -0.65
N GLY A 97 -8.41 27.35 -1.89
CA GLY A 97 -9.58 27.08 -2.72
C GLY A 97 -10.15 25.70 -2.43
N LEU A 98 -11.46 25.53 -2.67
CA LEU A 98 -12.14 24.23 -2.60
C LEU A 98 -11.42 23.15 -3.43
N GLU A 99 -10.82 23.53 -4.56
CA GLU A 99 -10.02 22.64 -5.42
C GLU A 99 -8.85 21.97 -4.69
N LEU A 100 -8.23 22.65 -3.71
CA LEU A 100 -7.15 22.06 -2.91
C LEU A 100 -7.70 20.98 -1.98
N LEU A 101 -8.84 21.25 -1.32
CA LEU A 101 -9.51 20.31 -0.43
C LEU A 101 -9.99 19.08 -1.22
N ASP A 102 -10.60 19.29 -2.39
CA ASP A 102 -11.02 18.21 -3.27
C ASP A 102 -9.83 17.34 -3.70
N LYS A 103 -8.69 17.95 -4.08
CA LYS A 103 -7.47 17.20 -4.41
C LYS A 103 -6.94 16.42 -3.22
N ASN A 104 -6.97 16.99 -2.01
CA ASN A 104 -6.53 16.30 -0.79
C ASN A 104 -7.45 15.10 -0.47
N THR A 105 -8.77 15.27 -0.56
CA THR A 105 -9.76 14.20 -0.36
C THR A 105 -9.57 13.06 -1.37
N LEU A 106 -9.37 13.37 -2.65
CA LEU A 106 -9.12 12.36 -3.68
C LEU A 106 -7.86 11.54 -3.38
N ILE A 107 -6.76 12.21 -3.00
CA ILE A 107 -5.52 11.52 -2.64
C ILE A 107 -5.72 10.65 -1.39
N MET A 108 -6.41 11.16 -0.37
CA MET A 108 -6.75 10.41 0.84
C MET A 108 -7.53 9.13 0.51
N ASP A 109 -8.53 9.23 -0.36
CA ASP A 109 -9.37 8.10 -0.74
C ASP A 109 -8.57 7.03 -1.52
N GLU A 110 -7.68 7.46 -2.42
CA GLU A 110 -6.77 6.55 -3.13
C GLU A 110 -5.80 5.83 -2.19
N VAL A 111 -5.22 6.55 -1.22
CA VAL A 111 -4.35 5.96 -0.18
C VAL A 111 -5.13 4.91 0.63
N LYS A 112 -6.32 5.27 1.13
CA LYS A 112 -7.18 4.35 1.89
C LYS A 112 -7.59 3.12 1.07
N ALA A 113 -7.90 3.30 -0.21
CA ALA A 113 -8.23 2.20 -1.11
C ALA A 113 -7.04 1.25 -1.28
N LEU A 114 -5.84 1.79 -1.51
CA LEU A 114 -4.61 0.99 -1.62
C LEU A 114 -4.35 0.17 -0.35
N PHE A 115 -4.53 0.75 0.84
CA PHE A 115 -4.39 0.02 2.11
C PHE A 115 -5.36 -1.15 2.23
N LYS A 116 -6.62 -0.92 1.85
CA LYS A 116 -7.66 -1.95 1.87
C LYS A 116 -7.32 -3.09 0.91
N GLU A 117 -6.88 -2.77 -0.30
CA GLU A 117 -6.47 -3.75 -1.30
C GLU A 117 -5.22 -4.52 -0.87
N SER A 118 -4.23 -3.85 -0.28
CA SER A 118 -3.02 -4.48 0.29
C SER A 118 -3.38 -5.49 1.39
N LYS A 119 -4.31 -5.14 2.28
CA LYS A 119 -4.79 -6.05 3.33
C LYS A 119 -5.45 -7.30 2.77
N LEU A 120 -6.20 -7.18 1.67
CA LEU A 120 -6.79 -8.33 0.99
C LEU A 120 -5.71 -9.21 0.35
N ALA A 121 -4.75 -8.61 -0.36
CA ALA A 121 -3.65 -9.33 -0.97
C ALA A 121 -2.80 -10.09 0.06
N LYS A 122 -2.51 -9.47 1.21
CA LYS A 122 -1.84 -10.10 2.34
C LYS A 122 -2.55 -11.37 2.80
N LYS A 123 -3.88 -11.31 2.91
CA LYS A 123 -4.69 -12.46 3.32
C LYS A 123 -4.59 -13.61 2.30
N GLU A 124 -4.73 -13.30 1.02
CA GLU A 124 -4.63 -14.29 -0.06
C GLU A 124 -3.23 -14.93 -0.10
N LEU A 125 -2.17 -14.12 0.05
CA LEU A 125 -0.79 -14.61 0.07
C LEU A 125 -0.54 -15.55 1.25
N TYR A 126 -0.98 -15.19 2.46
CA TYR A 126 -0.82 -16.05 3.64
C TYR A 126 -1.60 -17.35 3.52
N GLN A 127 -2.83 -17.31 3.03
CA GLN A 127 -3.60 -18.52 2.78
C GLN A 127 -2.88 -19.44 1.79
N LEU A 128 -2.34 -18.89 0.70
CA LEU A 128 -1.56 -19.68 -0.26
C LEU A 128 -0.27 -20.25 0.36
N THR A 129 0.43 -19.47 1.17
CA THR A 129 1.62 -19.94 1.90
C THR A 129 1.28 -21.11 2.83
N GLU A 130 0.21 -21.00 3.62
CA GLU A 130 -0.22 -22.07 4.53
C GLU A 130 -0.59 -23.35 3.77
N GLU A 131 -1.33 -23.23 2.67
CA GLU A 131 -1.70 -24.36 1.80
C GLU A 131 -0.46 -25.10 1.28
N VAL A 132 0.54 -24.37 0.79
CA VAL A 132 1.78 -24.97 0.27
C VAL A 132 2.59 -25.63 1.39
N ILE A 133 2.72 -24.98 2.55
CA ILE A 133 3.44 -25.54 3.71
C ILE A 133 2.77 -26.84 4.20
N ASP A 134 1.45 -26.85 4.28
CA ASP A 134 0.72 -28.03 4.76
C ASP A 134 0.76 -29.18 3.74
N GLN A 135 0.80 -28.88 2.45
CA GLN A 135 1.03 -29.90 1.41
C GLN A 135 2.44 -30.51 1.54
N GLN A 136 3.47 -29.68 1.71
CA GLN A 136 4.84 -30.15 1.90
C GLN A 136 4.98 -31.07 3.12
N LYS A 137 4.32 -30.73 4.24
CA LYS A 137 4.31 -31.59 5.44
C LYS A 137 3.69 -32.95 5.14
N LYS A 138 2.56 -32.98 4.41
CA LYS A 138 1.90 -34.24 4.03
C LYS A 138 2.79 -35.09 3.13
N ASP A 139 3.41 -34.49 2.13
CA ASP A 139 4.29 -35.20 1.19
C ASP A 139 5.53 -35.76 1.91
N HIS A 140 6.07 -35.02 2.89
CA HIS A 140 7.17 -35.49 3.73
C HIS A 140 6.79 -36.68 4.62
N LEU A 141 5.59 -36.68 5.20
CA LEU A 141 5.10 -37.79 6.03
C LEU A 141 4.88 -39.05 5.18
N LEU A 142 4.28 -38.93 3.99
CA LEU A 142 4.00 -40.06 3.10
C LEU A 142 5.27 -40.73 2.56
N THR A 143 6.31 -39.95 2.29
CA THR A 143 7.62 -40.45 1.85
C THR A 143 8.41 -41.15 2.96
N GLN A 144 8.23 -40.76 4.23
CA GLN A 144 8.84 -41.47 5.36
C GLN A 144 8.13 -42.80 5.68
N SER A 145 6.80 -42.84 5.63
CA SER A 145 6.04 -44.07 5.90
C SER A 145 6.14 -45.15 4.80
N SER A 146 6.66 -44.81 3.62
CA SER A 146 6.85 -45.78 2.52
C SER A 146 8.23 -46.48 2.56
N ASN A 147 9.12 -46.05 3.44
CA ASN A 147 10.48 -46.60 3.60
C ASN A 147 10.64 -47.44 4.89
N THR A 148 9.54 -47.87 5.50
CA THR A 148 9.50 -48.76 6.68
C THR A 148 8.69 -50.00 6.35
#